data_AF-A0A257K900-F1
#
_entry.id   AF-A0A257K900-F1
#
_cell.length_a   1.000
_cell.length_b   1.000
_cell.length_c   1.000
_cell.angle_alpha   90.00
_cell.angle_beta   90.00
_cell.angle_gamma   90.00
#
_symmetry.space_group_name_H-M   'P 1'
#
loop_
_entity.id
_entity.type
_entity.pdbx_description
1 polymer ?
#
loop_
_entity_poly.entity_id
_entity_poly.type
_entity_poly.pdbx_seq_one_letter_code
_entity_poly.pdbx_strand_id
1 'polypeptide(L)'
;MADETHFTSLNDQALLVKIKENSDYLGIVYKRCKANCLGFMRKMTNGALNDYELEDVFQDANIILYEKIVNGDFVLTASFQTYLNAVCRFQLLNTLGKSKLTTDFQDNSDDGDDENPNGYYSSITDSLDGVDHSNEAQFLAIEKALEKMKAAGGHCYELLTLFWYHKKSMNELTTEFGYNNSDTTKNQKARCQKRLEKLAYNELNN
;
A
#
# COMPACT_ATOMS: atom_id res chain seq x y z
N MET A 1 17.39 11.22 37.20
CA MET A 1 17.71 12.57 36.67
C MET A 1 19.15 12.67 36.13
N ALA A 2 19.75 11.59 35.63
CA ALA A 2 21.10 11.61 35.05
C ALA A 2 21.19 10.97 33.66
N ASP A 3 20.07 10.52 33.07
CA ASP A 3 20.08 9.69 31.86
C ASP A 3 19.56 10.41 30.61
N GLU A 4 18.87 11.55 30.74
CA GLU A 4 18.27 12.24 29.57
C GLU A 4 19.29 12.95 28.67
N THR A 5 20.50 13.21 29.15
CA THR A 5 21.47 14.09 28.48
C THR A 5 22.39 13.37 27.49
N HIS A 6 22.34 12.04 27.35
CA HIS A 6 23.26 11.27 26.50
C HIS A 6 22.66 10.65 25.23
N PHE A 7 21.35 10.80 24.99
CA PHE A 7 20.67 10.14 23.87
C PHE A 7 20.85 10.83 22.50
N THR A 8 21.36 12.05 22.47
CA THR A 8 21.40 12.89 21.24
C THR A 8 22.60 12.61 20.33
N SER A 9 23.62 11.87 20.78
CA SER A 9 24.87 11.67 20.03
C SER A 9 25.01 10.33 19.30
N LEU A 10 24.05 9.42 19.46
CA LEU A 10 24.10 8.13 18.76
C LEU A 10 23.90 8.35 17.25
N ASN A 11 24.80 7.76 16.48
CA ASN A 11 24.66 7.66 15.03
C ASN A 11 23.51 6.72 14.67
N ASP A 12 22.84 6.96 13.55
CA ASP A 12 21.64 6.22 13.14
C ASP A 12 21.90 4.71 13.01
N GLN A 13 23.08 4.30 12.51
CA GLN A 13 23.46 2.89 12.42
C GLN A 13 23.65 2.25 13.81
N ALA A 14 24.20 2.98 14.78
CA ALA A 14 24.35 2.47 16.14
C ALA A 14 22.98 2.37 16.83
N LEU A 15 22.10 3.33 16.57
CA LEU A 15 20.75 3.36 17.10
C LEU A 15 19.89 2.23 16.51
N LEU A 16 20.06 1.89 15.23
CA LEU A 16 19.44 0.72 14.61
C LEU A 16 19.75 -0.57 15.35
N VAL A 17 21.01 -0.81 15.68
CA VAL A 17 21.43 -2.02 16.43
C VAL A 17 20.77 -2.04 17.81
N LYS A 18 20.78 -0.90 18.52
CA LYS A 18 20.16 -0.80 19.84
C LYS A 18 18.65 -0.99 19.82
N ILE A 19 17.95 -0.54 18.77
CA ILE A 19 16.49 -0.74 18.63
C ILE A 19 16.16 -2.23 18.51
N LYS A 20 17.02 -3.02 17.86
CA LYS A 20 16.84 -4.49 17.78
C LYS A 20 16.94 -5.17 19.15
N GLU A 21 17.74 -4.61 20.06
CA GLU A 21 17.94 -5.14 21.41
C GLU A 21 16.88 -4.65 22.40
N ASN A 22 16.52 -3.36 22.34
CA ASN A 22 15.51 -2.75 23.18
C ASN A 22 14.70 -1.71 22.39
N SER A 23 13.38 -1.90 22.35
CA SER A 23 12.41 -1.01 21.70
C SER A 23 12.41 0.42 22.24
N ASP A 24 12.84 0.66 23.48
CA ASP A 24 12.87 1.99 24.10
C ASP A 24 13.72 3.00 23.30
N TYR A 25 14.75 2.51 22.60
CA TYR A 25 15.61 3.34 21.76
C TYR A 25 14.86 3.92 20.53
N LEU A 26 13.71 3.36 20.14
CA LEU A 26 12.86 3.91 19.09
C LEU A 26 12.33 5.31 19.48
N GLY A 27 12.09 5.54 20.77
CA GLY A 27 11.65 6.84 21.29
C GLY A 27 12.62 7.99 20.98
N ILE A 28 13.91 7.67 20.80
CA ILE A 28 14.93 8.64 20.39
C ILE A 28 14.72 9.04 18.93
N VAL A 29 14.51 8.06 18.04
CA VAL A 29 14.23 8.31 16.62
C VAL A 29 12.95 9.14 16.49
N TYR A 30 11.91 8.77 17.23
CA TYR A 30 10.66 9.50 17.27
C TYR A 30 10.87 10.98 17.63
N LYS A 31 11.53 11.27 18.76
CA LYS A 31 11.80 12.65 19.20
C LYS A 31 12.67 13.43 18.21
N ARG A 32 13.66 12.79 17.59
CA ARG A 32 14.61 13.42 16.66
C ARG A 32 13.95 13.78 15.32
N CYS A 33 13.01 12.96 14.86
CA CYS A 33 12.44 13.09 13.52
C CYS A 33 11.07 13.76 13.46
N LYS A 34 10.27 13.74 14.54
CA LYS A 34 8.87 14.21 14.53
C LYS A 34 8.72 15.61 13.93
N ALA A 35 9.41 16.61 14.48
CA ALA A 35 9.24 18.01 14.06
C ALA A 35 9.58 18.23 12.57
N ASN A 36 10.63 17.58 12.08
CA ASN A 36 11.05 17.68 10.69
C ASN A 36 10.08 16.94 9.75
N CYS A 37 9.57 15.77 10.15
CA CYS A 37 8.56 15.04 9.38
C CYS A 37 7.26 15.84 9.27
N LEU A 38 6.75 16.38 10.38
CA LEU A 38 5.55 17.22 10.38
C LEU A 38 5.73 18.46 9.49
N GLY A 39 6.88 19.15 9.62
CA GLY A 39 7.20 20.31 8.77
C GLY A 39 7.32 19.97 7.28
N PHE A 40 7.88 18.79 6.96
CA PHE A 40 7.95 18.27 5.60
C PHE A 40 6.55 17.97 5.05
N MET A 41 5.71 17.26 5.82
CA MET A 41 4.36 16.91 5.40
C MET A 41 3.46 18.12 5.22
N ARG A 42 3.51 19.09 6.14
CA ARG A 42 2.73 20.34 6.04
C ARG A 42 3.02 21.11 4.76
N LYS A 43 4.30 21.16 4.35
CA LYS A 43 4.71 21.75 3.08
C LYS A 43 4.22 20.93 1.89
N MET A 44 4.28 19.61 1.99
CA MET A 44 3.86 18.70 0.92
C MET A 44 2.35 18.75 0.66
N THR A 45 1.54 18.92 1.71
CA THR A 45 0.07 18.98 1.62
C THR A 45 -0.46 20.40 1.44
N ASN A 46 0.43 21.40 1.29
CA ASN A 46 0.07 22.82 1.26
C ASN A 46 -0.83 23.25 2.44
N GLY A 47 -0.67 22.61 3.60
CA GLY A 47 -1.50 22.87 4.78
C GLY A 47 -2.93 22.34 4.71
N ALA A 48 -3.25 21.42 3.79
CA ALA A 48 -4.59 20.85 3.66
C ALA A 48 -4.99 19.93 4.85
N LEU A 49 -4.01 19.29 5.48
CA LEU A 49 -4.22 18.43 6.65
C LEU A 49 -3.95 19.18 7.95
N ASN A 50 -4.73 18.86 8.98
CA ASN A 50 -4.55 19.39 10.32
C ASN A 50 -3.39 18.68 11.07
N ASP A 51 -2.97 19.25 12.19
CA ASP A 51 -1.80 18.75 12.92
C ASP A 51 -2.02 17.34 13.50
N TYR A 52 -3.26 16.96 13.88
CA TYR A 52 -3.55 15.61 14.37
C TYR A 52 -3.40 14.56 13.27
N GLU A 53 -3.94 14.83 12.08
CA GLU A 53 -3.81 13.94 10.91
C GLU A 53 -2.33 13.73 10.52
N LEU A 54 -1.54 14.81 10.58
CA LEU A 54 -0.11 14.72 10.32
C LEU A 54 0.64 13.93 11.41
N GLU A 55 0.22 14.06 12.67
CA GLU A 55 0.79 13.27 13.76
C GLU A 55 0.47 11.78 13.60
N ASP A 56 -0.75 11.42 13.23
CA ASP A 56 -1.16 10.03 12.99
C ASP A 56 -0.33 9.38 11.88
N VAL A 57 -0.16 10.07 10.74
CA VAL A 57 0.72 9.62 9.65
C VAL A 57 2.16 9.42 10.12
N PHE A 58 2.64 10.27 11.02
CA PHE A 58 3.98 10.10 11.58
C PHE A 58 4.07 8.90 12.53
N GLN A 59 3.04 8.66 13.36
CA GLN A 59 2.99 7.48 14.24
C GLN A 59 3.05 6.20 13.42
N ASP A 60 2.21 6.10 12.39
CA ASP A 60 2.17 4.94 11.50
C ASP A 60 3.52 4.72 10.82
N ALA A 61 4.16 5.79 10.35
CA ALA A 61 5.49 5.70 9.77
C ALA A 61 6.55 5.21 10.77
N ASN A 62 6.43 5.57 12.04
CA ASN A 62 7.31 5.13 13.12
C ASN A 62 7.10 3.64 13.45
N ILE A 63 5.85 3.18 13.47
CA ILE A 63 5.49 1.77 13.67
C ILE A 63 6.04 0.92 12.52
N ILE A 64 5.84 1.33 11.26
CA ILE A 64 6.39 0.63 10.09
C ILE A 64 7.91 0.53 10.14
N LEU A 65 8.59 1.58 10.63
CA LEU A 65 10.03 1.53 10.84
C LEU A 65 10.39 0.43 11.86
N TYR A 66 9.72 0.42 13.01
CA TYR A 66 9.97 -0.56 14.06
C TYR A 66 9.74 -2.01 13.59
N GLU A 67 8.61 -2.27 12.95
CA GLU A 67 8.28 -3.61 12.42
C GLU A 67 9.35 -4.12 11.46
N LYS A 68 9.83 -3.26 10.55
CA LYS A 68 10.90 -3.64 9.62
C LYS A 68 12.21 -3.92 10.34
N ILE A 69 12.54 -3.15 11.38
CA ILE A 69 13.76 -3.38 12.16
C ILE A 69 13.69 -4.74 12.86
N VAL A 70 12.56 -5.07 13.50
CA VAL A 70 12.36 -6.33 14.24
C VAL A 70 12.32 -7.54 13.32
N ASN A 71 11.71 -7.41 12.14
CA ASN A 71 11.65 -8.49 11.15
C ASN A 71 13.02 -8.87 10.53
N GLY A 72 14.09 -8.13 10.85
CA GLY A 72 15.48 -8.54 10.59
C GLY A 72 16.07 -8.10 9.26
N ASP A 73 15.24 -7.96 8.21
CA ASP A 73 15.68 -7.64 6.84
C ASP A 73 15.93 -6.14 6.57
N PHE A 74 15.77 -5.29 7.58
CA PHE A 74 15.95 -3.86 7.41
C PHE A 74 17.42 -3.45 7.37
N VAL A 75 17.83 -2.89 6.23
CA VAL A 75 19.12 -2.24 6.03
C VAL A 75 18.91 -0.73 5.91
N LEU A 76 19.50 0.02 6.84
CA LEU A 76 19.43 1.47 6.84
C LEU A 76 20.46 2.05 5.84
N THR A 77 20.00 2.36 4.63
CA THR A 77 20.83 2.92 3.54
C THR A 77 20.91 4.46 3.54
N ALA A 78 20.02 5.12 4.27
CA ALA A 78 19.94 6.57 4.44
C ALA A 78 19.62 6.92 5.90
N SER A 79 19.65 8.20 6.28
CA SER A 79 19.29 8.60 7.65
C SER A 79 17.86 8.18 8.02
N PHE A 80 17.58 7.99 9.31
CA PHE A 80 16.21 7.72 9.78
C PHE A 80 15.25 8.82 9.37
N GLN A 81 15.70 10.08 9.35
CA GLN A 81 14.90 11.21 8.88
C GLN A 81 14.49 11.04 7.41
N THR A 82 15.43 10.66 6.54
CA THR A 82 15.16 10.45 5.12
C THR A 82 14.18 9.30 4.91
N TYR A 83 14.39 8.20 5.65
CA TYR A 83 13.51 7.05 5.61
C TYR A 83 12.08 7.41 6.05
N LEU A 84 11.92 8.05 7.21
CA LEU A 84 10.61 8.45 7.74
C LEU A 84 9.92 9.46 6.83
N ASN A 85 10.64 10.44 6.27
CA ASN A 85 10.07 11.35 5.27
C ASN A 85 9.52 10.59 4.04
N ALA A 86 10.23 9.56 3.57
CA ALA A 86 9.79 8.74 2.44
C ALA A 86 8.54 7.92 2.78
N VAL A 87 8.48 7.32 3.98
CA VAL A 87 7.30 6.56 4.44
C VAL A 87 6.10 7.48 4.64
N CYS A 88 6.26 8.63 5.31
CA CYS A 88 5.22 9.64 5.46
C CYS A 88 4.71 10.13 4.10
N ARG A 89 5.62 10.43 3.15
CA ARG A 89 5.26 10.79 1.78
C ARG A 89 4.43 9.70 1.11
N PHE A 90 4.83 8.45 1.23
CA PHE A 90 4.13 7.31 0.64
C PHE A 90 2.71 7.17 1.23
N GLN A 91 2.58 7.25 2.56
CA GLN A 91 1.28 7.23 3.22
C GLN A 91 0.38 8.38 2.76
N LEU A 92 0.90 9.61 2.72
CA LEU A 92 0.16 10.77 2.25
C LEU A 92 -0.28 10.64 0.79
N LEU A 93 0.57 10.11 -0.10
CA LEU A 93 0.18 9.88 -1.48
C LEU A 93 -0.91 8.81 -1.60
N ASN A 94 -0.86 7.79 -0.75
CA ASN A 94 -1.92 6.79 -0.70
C ASN A 94 -3.23 7.35 -0.11
N THR A 95 -3.16 8.19 0.92
CA THR A 95 -4.36 8.81 1.51
C THR A 95 -4.93 9.89 0.61
N LEU A 96 -4.12 10.71 -0.07
CA LEU A 96 -4.58 11.69 -1.07
C LEU A 96 -5.11 11.02 -2.34
N GLY A 97 -4.47 9.91 -2.76
CA GLY A 97 -4.99 9.07 -3.85
C GLY A 97 -6.37 8.51 -3.50
N LYS A 98 -6.57 8.09 -2.25
CA LYS A 98 -7.87 7.66 -1.70
C LYS A 98 -8.84 8.82 -1.41
N SER A 99 -8.36 9.99 -1.02
CA SER A 99 -9.20 11.18 -0.77
C SER A 99 -9.73 11.80 -2.06
N LYS A 100 -9.00 11.64 -3.18
CA LYS A 100 -9.59 11.85 -4.52
C LYS A 100 -10.68 10.83 -4.86
N LEU A 101 -10.65 9.63 -4.27
CA LEU A 101 -11.71 8.61 -4.40
C LEU A 101 -12.85 8.82 -3.37
N THR A 102 -12.60 9.58 -2.30
CA THR A 102 -13.59 9.96 -1.28
C THR A 102 -13.73 11.48 -1.23
N THR A 103 -14.10 12.10 -2.35
CA THR A 103 -14.76 13.40 -2.25
C THR A 103 -16.12 13.19 -1.61
N ASP A 104 -16.42 14.03 -0.62
CA ASP A 104 -17.76 14.27 -0.09
C ASP A 104 -18.81 14.21 -1.19
N PHE A 105 -20.01 13.74 -0.83
CA PHE A 105 -21.22 13.84 -1.63
C PHE A 105 -21.38 15.25 -2.22
N GLN A 106 -20.87 15.43 -3.43
CA GLN A 106 -21.34 16.41 -4.37
C GLN A 106 -21.25 15.78 -5.76
N ASP A 107 -22.41 15.32 -6.19
CA ASP A 107 -22.79 14.96 -7.54
C ASP A 107 -22.10 15.86 -8.59
N ASN A 108 -21.35 15.25 -9.51
CA ASN A 108 -21.33 15.48 -10.97
C ASN A 108 -20.06 14.85 -11.60
N SER A 109 -20.27 13.72 -12.28
CA SER A 109 -19.60 13.20 -13.49
C SER A 109 -18.16 13.62 -13.87
N ASP A 110 -17.30 12.61 -14.06
CA ASP A 110 -16.60 12.26 -15.32
C ASP A 110 -15.07 11.97 -15.21
N ASP A 111 -14.73 10.75 -15.62
CA ASP A 111 -13.48 10.11 -16.09
C ASP A 111 -12.06 10.50 -15.62
N GLY A 112 -11.24 9.46 -15.35
CA GLY A 112 -9.77 9.59 -15.40
C GLY A 112 -8.92 8.51 -14.72
N ASP A 113 -8.88 7.32 -15.33
CA ASP A 113 -7.96 6.16 -15.20
C ASP A 113 -6.47 6.49 -14.84
N ASP A 114 -5.81 5.69 -13.98
CA ASP A 114 -4.57 4.94 -14.29
C ASP A 114 -3.98 4.19 -13.06
N GLU A 115 -3.73 2.89 -13.25
CA GLU A 115 -3.25 1.89 -12.28
C GLU A 115 -1.71 1.90 -12.14
N ASN A 116 -1.17 1.76 -10.91
CA ASN A 116 0.24 1.40 -10.69
C ASN A 116 0.36 0.00 -10.03
N PRO A 117 1.17 -0.95 -10.55
CA PRO A 117 1.02 -2.38 -10.32
C PRO A 117 1.85 -2.95 -9.16
N ASN A 118 1.90 -2.27 -8.00
CA ASN A 118 2.62 -2.73 -6.80
C ASN A 118 1.78 -2.65 -5.49
N GLY A 119 0.48 -2.94 -5.58
CA GLY A 119 -0.40 -3.03 -4.42
C GLY A 119 -0.08 -4.25 -3.53
N TYR A 120 0.75 -4.05 -2.51
CA TYR A 120 0.92 -4.98 -1.39
C TYR A 120 -0.32 -4.92 -0.47
N TYR A 121 -0.78 -6.10 -0.06
CA TYR A 121 -2.09 -6.37 0.54
C TYR A 121 -2.21 -5.81 1.97
N SER A 122 -3.26 -5.02 2.21
CA SER A 122 -3.72 -4.64 3.55
C SER A 122 -4.50 -5.81 4.13
N SER A 123 -3.83 -6.61 4.96
CA SER A 123 -4.45 -7.71 5.70
C SER A 123 -3.63 -7.94 6.96
N ILE A 124 -3.80 -7.08 7.96
CA ILE A 124 -3.95 -7.46 9.36
C ILE A 124 -4.78 -6.34 10.02
N THR A 125 -6.11 -6.50 10.05
CA THR A 125 -6.92 -5.98 11.16
C THR A 125 -7.80 -7.15 11.60
N ASP A 126 -7.62 -7.59 12.84
CA ASP A 126 -8.50 -8.54 13.52
C ASP A 126 -9.63 -7.73 14.17
N SER A 127 -10.47 -7.13 13.32
CA SER A 127 -11.73 -6.54 13.72
C SER A 127 -12.81 -7.13 12.83
N LEU A 128 -13.74 -7.82 13.48
CA LEU A 128 -15.02 -8.28 12.96
C LEU A 128 -15.93 -7.06 12.69
N ASP A 129 -15.46 -6.13 11.86
CA ASP A 129 -16.26 -5.00 11.39
C ASP A 129 -17.23 -5.50 10.33
N GLY A 130 -18.49 -5.09 10.49
CA GLY A 130 -19.62 -5.56 9.69
C GLY A 130 -19.33 -5.46 8.20
N VAL A 131 -19.61 -6.55 7.48
CA VAL A 131 -19.57 -6.59 6.01
C VAL A 131 -20.36 -5.40 5.49
N ASP A 132 -19.70 -4.41 4.93
CA ASP A 132 -20.34 -3.31 4.23
C ASP A 132 -20.99 -3.89 2.97
N HIS A 133 -22.30 -4.11 3.01
CA HIS A 133 -23.06 -4.68 1.89
C HIS A 133 -23.22 -3.69 0.72
N SER A 134 -22.65 -2.47 0.82
CA SER A 134 -22.70 -1.45 -0.24
C SER A 134 -22.13 -1.93 -1.58
N ASN A 135 -21.22 -2.92 -1.56
CA ASN A 135 -20.59 -3.48 -2.76
C ASN A 135 -20.98 -4.94 -3.07
N GLU A 136 -22.00 -5.49 -2.40
CA GLU A 136 -22.39 -6.90 -2.58
C GLU A 136 -22.79 -7.23 -4.02
N ALA A 137 -23.54 -6.33 -4.67
CA ALA A 137 -23.94 -6.49 -6.07
C ALA A 137 -22.74 -6.49 -7.03
N GLN A 138 -21.73 -5.66 -6.78
CA GLN A 138 -20.49 -5.62 -7.57
C GLN A 138 -19.68 -6.89 -7.37
N PHE A 139 -19.60 -7.38 -6.12
CA PHE A 139 -18.89 -8.61 -5.80
C PHE A 139 -19.52 -9.82 -6.50
N LEU A 140 -20.85 -9.95 -6.44
CA LEU A 140 -21.60 -11.01 -7.13
C LEU A 140 -21.46 -10.92 -8.66
N ALA A 141 -21.42 -9.70 -9.23
CA ALA A 141 -21.20 -9.50 -10.66
C ALA A 141 -19.80 -9.95 -11.09
N ILE A 142 -18.77 -9.65 -10.31
CA ILE A 142 -17.39 -10.11 -10.55
C ILE A 142 -17.29 -11.63 -10.44
N GLU A 143 -17.94 -12.23 -9.44
CA GLU A 143 -17.97 -13.70 -9.26
C GLU A 143 -18.57 -14.39 -10.49
N LYS A 144 -19.76 -13.97 -10.93
CA LYS A 144 -20.40 -14.49 -12.15
C LYS A 144 -19.55 -14.27 -13.40
N ALA A 145 -18.89 -13.12 -13.51
CA ALA A 145 -18.00 -12.81 -14.62
C ALA A 145 -16.78 -13.73 -14.67
N LEU A 146 -16.19 -14.07 -13.52
CA LEU A 146 -15.11 -15.05 -13.40
C LEU A 146 -15.57 -16.45 -13.80
N GLU A 147 -16.77 -16.88 -13.39
CA GLU A 147 -17.34 -18.16 -13.79
C GLU A 147 -17.56 -18.25 -15.31
N LYS A 148 -18.11 -17.19 -15.92
CA LYS A 148 -18.26 -17.11 -17.38
C LYS A 148 -16.91 -17.14 -18.09
N MET A 149 -15.89 -16.48 -17.53
CA MET A 149 -14.54 -16.51 -18.08
C MET A 149 -13.93 -17.92 -18.00
N LYS A 150 -14.16 -18.63 -16.88
CA LYS A 150 -13.75 -20.03 -16.71
C LYS A 150 -14.45 -20.95 -17.70
N ALA A 151 -15.76 -20.79 -17.88
CA ALA A 151 -16.57 -21.60 -18.81
C ALA A 151 -16.22 -21.33 -20.29
N ALA A 152 -15.92 -20.08 -20.64
CA ALA A 152 -15.48 -19.71 -21.99
C ALA A 152 -14.07 -20.23 -22.33
N GLY A 153 -13.30 -20.67 -21.33
CA GLY A 153 -11.97 -21.23 -21.49
C GLY A 153 -10.88 -20.19 -21.82
N GLY A 154 -9.69 -20.72 -22.10
CA GLY A 154 -8.46 -19.95 -22.32
C GLY A 154 -7.69 -19.65 -21.05
N HIS A 155 -6.60 -18.88 -21.18
CA HIS A 155 -5.64 -18.66 -20.10
C HIS A 155 -6.00 -17.50 -19.15
N CYS A 156 -7.04 -16.71 -19.44
CA CYS A 156 -7.31 -15.50 -18.65
C CYS A 156 -7.76 -15.79 -17.22
N TYR A 157 -8.63 -16.80 -17.01
CA TYR A 157 -9.04 -17.18 -15.66
C TYR A 157 -7.83 -17.63 -14.84
N GLU A 158 -7.06 -18.58 -15.38
CA GLU A 158 -5.87 -19.14 -14.73
C GLU A 158 -4.80 -18.09 -14.46
N LEU A 159 -4.51 -17.21 -15.43
CA LEU A 159 -3.55 -16.11 -15.28
C LEU A 159 -3.94 -15.18 -14.14
N LEU A 160 -5.22 -14.79 -14.06
CA LEU A 160 -5.71 -13.91 -12.99
C LEU A 160 -5.69 -14.61 -11.63
N THR A 161 -6.05 -15.90 -11.55
CA THR A 161 -5.97 -16.69 -10.32
C THR A 161 -4.54 -16.82 -9.81
N LEU A 162 -3.59 -17.18 -10.68
CA LEU A 162 -2.17 -17.31 -10.30
C LEU A 162 -1.56 -15.98 -9.84
N PHE A 163 -2.01 -14.86 -10.41
CA PHE A 163 -1.56 -13.53 -10.01
C PHE A 163 -2.21 -13.06 -8.70
N TRP A 164 -3.54 -13.08 -8.59
CA TRP A 164 -4.24 -12.50 -7.43
C TRP A 164 -4.23 -13.38 -6.19
N TYR A 165 -4.40 -14.70 -6.35
CA TYR A 165 -4.49 -15.65 -5.25
C TYR A 165 -3.13 -16.23 -4.89
N HIS A 166 -2.40 -16.74 -5.89
CA HIS A 166 -1.09 -17.36 -5.65
C HIS A 166 0.09 -16.37 -5.61
N LYS A 167 -0.16 -15.07 -5.87
CA LYS A 167 0.84 -13.99 -5.81
C LYS A 167 2.11 -14.27 -6.64
N LYS A 168 2.01 -15.03 -7.73
CA LYS A 168 3.15 -15.32 -8.61
C LYS A 168 3.68 -14.04 -9.23
N SER A 169 5.01 -13.92 -9.28
CA SER A 169 5.68 -12.81 -9.94
C SER A 169 5.48 -12.85 -11.46
N MET A 170 5.65 -11.71 -12.12
CA MET A 170 5.51 -11.62 -13.58
C MET A 170 6.50 -12.52 -14.33
N ASN A 171 7.67 -12.78 -13.75
CA ASN A 171 8.69 -13.65 -14.34
C ASN A 171 8.29 -15.14 -14.23
N GLU A 172 7.70 -15.54 -13.11
CA GLU A 172 7.16 -16.89 -12.93
C GLU A 172 6.00 -17.14 -13.90
N LEU A 173 5.07 -16.18 -14.02
CA LEU A 173 3.96 -16.24 -14.97
C LEU A 173 4.44 -16.27 -16.42
N THR A 174 5.48 -15.51 -16.76
CA THR A 174 6.10 -15.53 -18.10
C THR A 174 6.59 -16.94 -18.45
N THR A 175 7.23 -17.61 -17.49
CA THR A 175 7.78 -18.96 -17.66
C THR A 175 6.66 -20.00 -17.77
N GLU A 176 5.64 -19.90 -16.92
CA GLU A 176 4.54 -20.86 -16.83
C GLU A 176 3.63 -20.83 -18.06
N PHE A 177 3.35 -19.65 -18.60
CA PHE A 177 2.54 -19.49 -19.81
C PHE A 177 3.37 -19.46 -21.10
N GLY A 178 4.71 -19.57 -21.01
CA GLY A 178 5.60 -19.60 -22.18
C GLY A 178 5.64 -18.28 -22.97
N TYR A 179 5.49 -17.13 -22.30
CA TYR A 179 5.59 -15.83 -22.93
C TYR A 179 7.05 -15.41 -23.16
N ASN A 180 7.30 -14.58 -24.17
CA ASN A 180 8.66 -14.19 -24.56
C ASN A 180 9.35 -13.27 -23.53
N ASN A 181 8.58 -12.42 -22.85
CA ASN A 181 9.11 -11.48 -21.85
C ASN A 181 8.05 -11.07 -20.82
N SER A 182 8.53 -10.49 -19.72
CA SER A 182 7.72 -9.99 -18.60
C SER A 182 6.68 -8.96 -19.05
N ASP A 183 6.99 -8.13 -20.05
CA ASP A 183 6.09 -7.08 -20.53
C ASP A 183 4.92 -7.64 -21.36
N THR A 184 5.13 -8.73 -22.10
CA THR A 184 4.07 -9.47 -22.80
C THR A 184 3.09 -10.04 -21.78
N THR A 185 3.59 -10.57 -20.66
CA THR A 185 2.78 -11.09 -19.56
C THR A 185 1.98 -9.98 -18.88
N LYS A 186 2.57 -8.80 -18.64
CA LYS A 186 1.84 -7.61 -18.14
C LYS A 186 0.71 -7.20 -19.08
N ASN A 187 1.01 -7.12 -20.38
CA ASN A 187 0.04 -6.76 -21.40
C ASN A 187 -1.10 -7.78 -21.50
N GLN A 188 -0.78 -9.07 -21.41
CA GLN A 188 -1.77 -10.14 -21.43
C GLN A 188 -2.65 -10.12 -20.17
N LYS A 189 -2.06 -9.88 -19.00
CA LYS A 189 -2.80 -9.68 -17.74
C LYS A 189 -3.77 -8.50 -17.86
N ALA A 190 -3.31 -7.35 -18.34
CA ALA A 190 -4.15 -6.17 -18.53
C ALA A 190 -5.33 -6.45 -19.48
N ARG A 191 -5.11 -7.19 -20.58
CA ARG A 191 -6.19 -7.62 -21.48
C ARG A 191 -7.21 -8.53 -20.79
N CYS A 192 -6.75 -9.44 -19.94
CA CYS A 192 -7.64 -10.32 -19.19
C CYS A 192 -8.44 -9.55 -18.11
N GLN A 193 -7.84 -8.56 -17.45
CA GLN A 193 -8.54 -7.67 -16.51
C GLN A 193 -9.64 -6.88 -17.22
N LYS A 194 -9.34 -6.24 -18.36
CA LYS A 194 -10.35 -5.52 -19.16
C LYS A 194 -11.50 -6.42 -19.63
N ARG A 195 -11.20 -7.67 -19.97
CA ARG A 195 -12.23 -8.67 -20.30
C ARG A 195 -13.12 -8.99 -19.10
N LEU A 196 -12.54 -9.11 -17.90
CA LEU A 196 -13.30 -9.38 -16.68
C LEU A 196 -14.20 -8.20 -16.32
N GLU A 197 -13.65 -6.98 -16.36
CA GLU A 197 -14.39 -5.75 -16.10
C GLU A 197 -15.61 -5.62 -17.00
N LYS A 198 -15.44 -5.85 -18.32
CA LYS A 198 -16.55 -5.81 -19.28
C LYS A 198 -17.62 -6.86 -18.98
N LEU A 199 -17.22 -8.07 -18.55
CA LEU A 199 -18.17 -9.11 -18.17
C LEU A 199 -18.92 -8.73 -16.88
N ALA A 200 -18.21 -8.23 -15.87
CA ALA A 200 -18.79 -7.80 -14.61
C ALA A 200 -19.77 -6.62 -14.80
N TYR A 201 -19.41 -5.64 -15.62
CA TYR A 201 -20.30 -4.52 -15.99
C TYR A 201 -21.58 -5.01 -16.66
N ASN A 202 -21.50 -6.01 -17.54
CA ASN A 202 -22.66 -6.61 -18.18
C ASN A 202 -23.54 -7.40 -17.18
N GLU A 203 -22.95 -8.03 -16.16
CA GLU A 203 -23.72 -8.71 -15.12
C GLU A 203 -24.39 -7.74 -14.14
N LEU A 204 -23.80 -6.55 -13.95
CA LEU A 204 -24.33 -5.54 -13.04
C LEU A 204 -25.49 -4.74 -13.66
N ASN A 205 -25.52 -4.62 -14.98
CA ASN A 205 -26.55 -3.89 -15.73
C ASN A 205 -27.59 -4.80 -16.42
N ASN A 206 -27.54 -6.11 -16.19
CA ASN A 206 -28.57 -7.08 -16.60
C ASN A 206 -29.51 -7.40 -15.44
#